data_AF-A0A935Y7R1-F1
#
_entry.id   AF-A0A935Y7R1-F1
#
_cell.length_a   1.000
_cell.length_b   1.000
_cell.length_c   1.000
_cell.angle_alpha   90.00
_cell.angle_beta   90.00
_cell.angle_gamma   90.00
#
_symmetry.space_group_name_H-M   'P 1'
#
loop_
_entity.id
_entity.type
_entity.pdbx_description
1 polymer ?
#
loop_
_entity_poly.entity_id
_entity_poly.type
_entity_poly.pdbx_seq_one_letter_code
_entity_poly.pdbx_strand_id
1 'polypeptide(L)'
;MLQELEQEKKERGEGGGQLKDIQNEMNKTEKELVNKQLTNETLKRQQEITTRLLEAERAEREREYKEERKSETGTNIDRKFPPQLEEYIKQRQAETEWFKQVSPDLKPFYKKLVEDYYQSLKSR
;
A
#
# COMPACT_ATOMS: atom_id res chain seq x y z
N MET A 1 26.44 -23.69 0.05
CA MET A 1 26.52 -22.29 -0.40
C MET A 1 25.47 -21.88 -1.43
N LEU A 2 25.54 -22.21 -2.74
CA LEU A 2 24.54 -21.68 -3.70
C LEU A 2 23.12 -22.29 -3.52
N GLN A 3 23.05 -23.58 -3.20
CA GLN A 3 21.78 -24.25 -2.83
C GLN A 3 21.21 -23.73 -1.50
N GLU A 4 22.10 -23.34 -0.60
CA GLU A 4 21.79 -22.81 0.73
C GLU A 4 21.18 -21.40 0.60
N LEU A 5 21.80 -20.55 -0.24
CA LEU A 5 21.24 -19.26 -0.65
C LEU A 5 19.89 -19.42 -1.35
N GLU A 6 19.70 -20.45 -2.18
CA GLU A 6 18.40 -20.71 -2.81
C GLU A 6 17.32 -21.08 -1.78
N GLN A 7 17.66 -21.93 -0.80
CA GLN A 7 16.77 -22.29 0.30
C GLN A 7 16.41 -21.06 1.14
N GLU A 8 17.39 -20.25 1.51
CA GLU A 8 17.19 -19.02 2.27
C GLU A 8 16.26 -18.04 1.53
N LYS A 9 16.46 -17.84 0.22
CA LYS A 9 15.57 -16.98 -0.57
C LYS A 9 14.14 -17.53 -0.68
N LYS A 10 13.98 -18.85 -0.79
CA LYS A 10 12.65 -19.50 -0.76
C LYS A 10 11.96 -19.30 0.59
N GLU A 11 12.69 -19.41 1.70
CA GLU A 11 12.16 -19.18 3.04
C GLU A 11 11.72 -17.73 3.26
N ARG A 12 12.43 -16.76 2.65
CA ARG A 12 12.04 -15.34 2.64
C ARG A 12 10.85 -15.03 1.71
N GLY A 13 10.30 -16.01 1.00
CA GLY A 13 9.19 -15.83 0.04
C GLY A 13 9.60 -15.12 -1.25
N GLU A 14 10.89 -14.89 -1.46
CA GLU A 14 11.43 -14.22 -2.62
C GLU A 14 11.81 -15.28 -3.66
N GLY A 15 10.93 -15.48 -4.65
CA GLY A 15 11.01 -16.57 -5.64
C GLY A 15 12.42 -16.87 -6.16
N GLY A 16 13.01 -17.97 -5.68
CA GLY A 16 14.37 -18.42 -6.01
C GLY A 16 14.57 -18.98 -7.44
N GLY A 17 13.67 -18.66 -8.38
CA GLY A 17 13.72 -19.20 -9.75
C GLY A 17 15.00 -18.82 -10.50
N GLN A 18 15.43 -17.56 -10.39
CA GLN A 18 16.63 -17.08 -11.08
C GLN A 18 17.92 -17.74 -10.60
N LEU A 19 18.04 -18.02 -9.29
CA LEU A 19 19.19 -18.74 -8.73
C LEU A 19 19.24 -20.19 -9.21
N LYS A 20 18.08 -20.84 -9.31
CA LYS A 20 17.96 -22.20 -9.84
C LYS A 20 18.39 -22.27 -11.30
N ASP A 21 18.04 -21.27 -12.11
CA ASP A 21 18.48 -21.20 -13.51
C ASP A 21 19.99 -21.03 -13.63
N ILE A 22 20.59 -20.17 -12.82
CA ILE A 22 22.06 -20.02 -12.74
C ILE A 22 22.72 -21.34 -12.35
N GLN A 23 22.15 -22.04 -11.38
CA GLN A 23 22.67 -23.32 -10.90
C GLN A 23 22.61 -24.40 -12.00
N ASN A 24 21.54 -24.41 -12.81
CA ASN A 24 21.44 -25.29 -13.98
C ASN A 24 22.51 -24.98 -15.04
N GLU A 25 22.76 -23.70 -15.33
CA GLU A 25 23.81 -23.30 -16.27
C GLU A 25 25.22 -23.62 -15.76
N MET A 26 25.47 -23.47 -14.46
CA MET A 26 26.72 -23.91 -13.81
C MET A 26 26.91 -25.43 -13.92
N ASN A 27 25.85 -26.23 -13.76
CA ASN A 27 25.94 -27.68 -13.93
C ASN A 27 26.27 -28.08 -15.38
N LYS A 28 25.85 -27.28 -16.37
CA LYS A 28 26.21 -27.50 -17.77
C LYS A 28 27.68 -27.18 -18.01
N THR A 29 28.19 -26.06 -17.49
CA THR A 29 29.62 -25.74 -17.60
C THR A 29 30.47 -26.79 -16.90
N GLU A 30 30.06 -27.29 -15.73
CA GLU A 30 30.78 -28.35 -15.03
C GLU A 30 30.91 -29.63 -15.87
N LYS A 31 29.81 -30.08 -16.50
CA LYS A 31 29.83 -31.25 -17.39
C LYS A 31 30.80 -31.07 -18.56
N GLU A 32 30.82 -29.89 -19.17
CA GLU A 32 31.71 -29.58 -20.28
C GLU A 32 33.19 -29.55 -19.82
N LEU A 33 33.46 -28.98 -18.64
CA LEU A 33 34.79 -28.94 -18.03
C LEU A 33 35.31 -30.33 -17.66
N VAL A 34 34.45 -31.21 -17.12
CA VAL A 34 34.79 -32.62 -16.84
C VAL A 34 35.20 -33.35 -18.11
N ASN A 35 34.54 -33.04 -19.24
CA ASN A 35 34.88 -33.56 -20.56
C ASN A 35 36.07 -32.82 -21.22
N LYS A 36 36.74 -31.90 -20.51
CA LYS A 36 37.85 -31.06 -21.00
C LYS A 36 37.50 -30.23 -22.25
N GLN A 37 36.23 -29.87 -22.39
CA GLN A 37 35.74 -29.03 -23.49
C GLN A 37 35.61 -27.58 -23.02
N LEU A 38 36.57 -26.74 -23.41
CA LEU A 38 36.50 -25.30 -23.21
C LEU A 38 36.18 -24.63 -24.55
N THR A 39 34.89 -24.41 -24.80
CA THR A 39 34.38 -23.77 -26.02
C THR A 39 34.10 -22.30 -25.77
N ASN A 40 33.97 -21.50 -26.83
CA ASN A 40 33.54 -20.10 -26.70
C ASN A 40 32.16 -19.97 -26.05
N GLU A 41 31.32 -20.99 -26.16
CA GLU A 41 30.01 -21.03 -25.49
C GLU A 41 30.18 -21.15 -23.97
N THR A 42 31.09 -21.99 -23.49
CA THR A 42 31.39 -22.12 -22.05
C THR A 42 31.84 -20.80 -21.45
N LEU A 43 32.69 -20.05 -22.16
CA LEU A 43 33.18 -18.74 -21.75
C LEU A 43 32.06 -17.69 -21.70
N LYS A 44 31.19 -17.65 -22.73
CA LYS A 44 30.03 -16.76 -22.74
C LYS A 44 29.06 -17.09 -21.60
N ARG A 45 28.77 -18.36 -21.37
CA ARG A 45 27.90 -18.80 -20.27
C ARG A 45 28.46 -18.39 -18.92
N GLN A 46 29.78 -18.52 -18.73
CA GLN A 46 30.43 -18.06 -17.50
C GLN A 46 30.31 -16.54 -17.32
N GLN A 47 30.45 -15.75 -18.40
CA GLN A 47 30.22 -14.30 -18.36
C GLN A 47 28.76 -13.96 -18.00
N GLU A 48 27.79 -14.65 -18.60
CA GLU A 48 26.37 -14.46 -18.30
C GLU A 48 26.03 -14.80 -16.85
N ILE A 49 26.59 -15.91 -16.33
CA ILE A 49 26.45 -16.30 -14.91
C ILE A 49 27.00 -15.18 -14.01
N THR A 50 28.20 -14.66 -14.30
CA THR A 50 28.77 -13.57 -13.49
C THR A 50 27.92 -12.30 -13.52
N THR A 51 27.39 -11.93 -14.68
CA THR A 51 26.52 -10.76 -14.80
C THR A 51 25.24 -10.92 -13.97
N ARG A 52 24.57 -12.07 -14.07
CA ARG A 52 23.35 -12.35 -13.29
C ARG A 52 23.60 -12.39 -11.79
N LEU A 53 24.75 -12.92 -11.35
CA LEU A 53 25.13 -12.93 -9.93
C LEU A 53 25.34 -11.50 -9.42
N LEU A 54 26.00 -10.63 -10.19
CA LEU A 54 26.19 -9.22 -9.84
C LEU A 54 24.86 -8.45 -9.79
N GLU A 55 23.94 -8.73 -10.71
CA GLU A 55 22.58 -8.16 -10.69
C GLU A 55 21.81 -8.61 -9.46
N ALA A 56 21.88 -9.91 -9.11
CA ALA A 56 21.24 -10.45 -7.93
C ALA A 56 21.78 -9.83 -6.63
N GLU A 57 23.10 -9.61 -6.55
CA GLU A 57 23.73 -8.94 -5.41
C GLU A 57 23.31 -7.47 -5.29
N ARG A 58 23.22 -6.74 -6.41
CA ARG A 58 22.71 -5.36 -6.42
C ARG A 58 21.26 -5.30 -5.97
N ALA A 59 20.41 -6.20 -6.47
CA ALA A 59 19.01 -6.27 -6.09
C ALA A 59 18.83 -6.56 -4.59
N GLU A 60 19.66 -7.44 -4.02
CA GLU A 60 19.64 -7.71 -2.58
C GLU A 60 19.99 -6.46 -1.77
N ARG A 61 21.08 -5.77 -2.13
CA ARG A 61 21.47 -4.51 -1.49
C ARG A 61 20.36 -3.46 -1.57
N GLU A 62 19.76 -3.28 -2.74
CA GLU A 62 18.65 -2.33 -2.90
C GLU A 62 17.45 -2.68 -2.02
N ARG A 63 17.15 -3.97 -1.83
CA ARG A 63 16.10 -4.42 -0.90
C ARG A 63 16.46 -4.12 0.55
N GLU A 64 17.68 -4.41 0.98
CA GLU A 64 18.18 -4.08 2.32
C GLU A 64 18.00 -2.58 2.61
N TYR A 65 18.49 -1.71 1.71
CA TYR A 65 18.30 -0.27 1.83
C TYR A 65 16.83 0.16 1.80
N LYS A 66 15.96 -0.55 1.08
CA LYS A 66 14.53 -0.25 1.02
C LYS A 66 13.83 -0.62 2.32
N GLU A 67 14.15 -1.75 2.93
CA GLU A 67 13.64 -2.13 4.25
C GLU A 67 14.11 -1.13 5.31
N GLU A 68 15.38 -0.71 5.31
CA GLU A 68 15.89 0.36 6.18
C GLU A 68 15.15 1.70 5.99
N ARG A 69 14.71 2.00 4.75
CA ARG A 69 13.99 3.24 4.41
C ARG A 69 12.47 3.15 4.55
N LYS A 70 11.90 2.01 4.93
CA LYS A 70 10.48 1.96 5.32
C LYS A 70 10.34 2.64 6.68
N SER A 71 10.02 3.95 6.68
CA SER A 71 9.59 4.59 7.92
C SER A 71 8.24 4.00 8.36
N GLU A 72 8.08 3.81 9.67
CA GLU A 72 6.76 3.48 10.21
C GLU A 72 5.83 4.66 9.90
N THR A 73 4.90 4.45 8.98
CA THR A 73 3.86 5.44 8.71
C THR A 73 2.98 5.49 9.95
N GLY A 74 2.92 6.63 10.64
CA GLY A 74 2.16 6.75 11.89
C GLY A 74 0.74 6.22 11.70
N THR A 75 0.34 5.25 12.54
CA THR A 75 -1.01 4.69 12.50
C THR A 75 -2.02 5.81 12.76
N ASN A 76 -3.07 5.91 11.93
CA ASN A 76 -4.16 6.86 12.17
C ASN A 76 -4.94 6.40 13.40
N ILE A 77 -4.64 6.99 14.56
CA ILE A 77 -5.35 6.69 15.80
C ILE A 77 -6.69 7.40 15.72
N ASP A 78 -7.77 6.65 15.52
CA ASP A 78 -9.12 7.17 15.63
C ASP A 78 -9.36 7.63 17.09
N ARG A 79 -9.34 8.94 17.30
CA ARG A 79 -9.65 9.55 18.59
C ARG A 79 -11.14 9.37 18.87
N LYS A 80 -11.50 8.28 19.53
CA LYS A 80 -12.85 8.10 20.08
C LYS A 80 -13.06 9.15 21.17
N PHE A 81 -14.19 9.85 21.12
CA PHE A 81 -14.56 10.79 22.18
C PHE A 81 -14.68 10.01 23.50
N PRO A 82 -14.20 10.56 24.62
CA PRO A 82 -14.38 9.91 25.91
C PRO A 82 -15.89 9.78 26.22
N PRO A 83 -16.34 8.68 26.86
CA PRO A 83 -17.77 8.42 27.11
C PRO A 83 -18.49 9.57 27.84
N GLN A 84 -17.76 10.31 28.69
CA GLN A 84 -18.26 11.46 29.44
C GLN A 84 -18.72 12.62 28.54
N LEU A 85 -18.15 12.75 27.33
CA LEU A 85 -18.48 13.81 26.37
C LEU A 85 -19.63 13.42 25.43
N GLU A 86 -19.88 12.13 25.25
CA GLU A 86 -20.96 11.64 24.37
C GLU A 86 -22.34 12.05 24.92
N GLU A 87 -22.56 11.93 26.23
CA GLU A 87 -23.81 12.34 26.87
C GLU A 87 -24.07 13.84 26.73
N TYR A 88 -23.04 14.68 26.92
CA TYR A 88 -23.13 16.12 26.76
C TYR A 88 -23.43 16.54 25.30
N ILE A 89 -22.78 15.89 24.33
CA ILE A 89 -23.03 16.15 22.90
C ILE A 89 -24.45 15.74 22.53
N LYS A 90 -24.93 14.60 23.02
CA LYS A 90 -26.30 14.11 22.77
C LYS A 90 -27.36 15.05 23.35
N GLN A 91 -27.14 15.58 24.55
CA GLN A 91 -28.03 16.58 25.15
C GLN A 91 -28.06 17.88 24.32
N ARG A 92 -26.90 18.38 23.88
CA ARG A 92 -26.80 19.56 23.01
C ARG A 92 -27.48 19.35 21.64
N GLN A 93 -27.33 18.17 21.06
CA GLN A 93 -28.01 17.81 19.82
C GLN A 93 -29.52 17.76 20.00
N ALA A 94 -30.02 17.14 21.07
CA ALA A 94 -31.44 17.10 21.40
C ALA A 94 -32.05 18.48 21.63
N GLU A 95 -31.34 19.39 22.33
CA GLU A 95 -31.74 20.80 22.44
C GLU A 95 -31.88 21.45 21.08
N THR A 96 -30.87 21.28 20.22
CA THR A 96 -30.85 21.87 18.87
C THR A 96 -31.94 21.28 17.97
N GLU A 97 -32.20 19.98 18.06
CA GLU A 97 -33.26 19.29 17.33
C GLU A 97 -34.64 19.72 17.82
N TRP A 98 -34.82 19.94 19.12
CA TRP A 98 -36.04 20.53 19.66
C TRP A 98 -36.31 21.91 19.08
N PHE A 99 -35.29 22.78 19.00
CA PHE A 99 -35.40 24.08 18.33
C PHE A 99 -35.68 23.98 16.82
N LYS A 100 -35.26 22.89 16.15
CA LYS A 100 -35.55 22.62 14.74
C LYS A 100 -36.95 22.02 14.53
N GLN A 101 -37.42 21.18 15.46
CA GLN A 101 -38.69 20.46 15.40
C GLN A 101 -39.87 21.32 15.83
N VAL A 102 -39.64 22.34 16.66
CA VAL A 102 -40.52 23.48 16.71
C VAL A 102 -40.43 24.14 15.34
N SER A 103 -41.27 23.66 14.42
CA SER A 103 -41.82 24.55 13.40
C SER A 103 -42.25 25.76 14.20
N PRO A 104 -41.68 26.96 13.98
CA PRO A 104 -42.40 28.12 14.43
C PRO A 104 -43.75 27.90 13.78
N ASP A 105 -44.80 27.77 14.58
CA ASP A 105 -46.11 28.19 14.12
C ASP A 105 -45.81 29.60 13.62
N LEU A 106 -45.50 29.73 12.32
CA LEU A 106 -45.38 31.01 11.67
C LEU A 106 -46.76 31.55 11.96
N LYS A 107 -46.86 32.42 12.98
CA LYS A 107 -48.09 33.14 13.31
C LYS A 107 -48.66 33.50 11.94
N PRO A 108 -49.92 33.19 11.63
CA PRO A 108 -50.43 33.22 10.25
C PRO A 108 -49.99 34.46 9.43
N PHE A 109 -49.76 35.58 10.13
CA PHE A 109 -48.96 36.73 9.71
C PHE A 109 -47.68 36.45 8.89
N TYR A 110 -46.70 35.70 9.40
CA TYR A 110 -45.43 35.46 8.71
C TYR A 110 -45.58 34.52 7.51
N LYS A 111 -46.53 33.58 7.57
CA LYS A 111 -46.86 32.72 6.41
C LYS A 111 -47.39 33.56 5.25
N LYS A 112 -48.29 34.51 5.52
CA LYS A 112 -48.77 35.48 4.53
C LYS A 112 -47.62 36.31 3.94
N LEU A 113 -46.72 36.81 4.79
CA LEU A 113 -45.62 37.66 4.35
C LEU A 113 -44.67 36.93 3.37
N VAL A 114 -44.43 35.65 3.61
CA VAL A 114 -43.66 34.78 2.71
C VAL A 114 -44.41 34.51 1.40
N GLU A 115 -45.72 34.20 1.47
CA GLU A 115 -46.57 34.01 0.28
C GLU A 115 -46.61 35.28 -0.60
N ASP A 116 -46.79 36.45 0.00
CA ASP A 116 -46.80 37.76 -0.67
C ASP A 116 -45.46 38.05 -1.37
N TYR A 117 -44.34 37.76 -0.69
CA TYR A 117 -43.01 37.90 -1.26
C TYR A 117 -42.82 37.00 -2.49
N TYR A 118 -43.19 35.73 -2.41
CA TYR A 118 -43.10 34.82 -3.55
C TYR A 118 -44.02 35.22 -4.70
N GLN A 119 -45.22 35.75 -4.43
CA GLN A 119 -46.09 36.30 -5.47
C GLN A 119 -45.47 37.51 -6.17
N SER A 120 -44.84 38.42 -5.43
CA SER A 120 -44.15 39.58 -6.00
C SER A 120 -42.96 39.21 -6.90
N LEU A 121 -42.26 38.13 -6.57
CA LEU A 121 -41.17 37.59 -7.41
C LEU A 121 -41.69 36.92 -8.68
N LYS A 122 -42.88 36.31 -8.62
CA LYS A 122 -43.51 35.62 -9.76
C LYS A 122 -44.24 36.55 -10.72
N SER A 123 -44.61 37.75 -10.26
CA SER A 123 -45.28 38.78 -11.07
C SER A 123 -44.30 39.68 -11.83
N ARG A 124 -43.01 39.36 -11.81
CA ARG A 124 -41.96 40.07 -12.53
C ARG A 124 -41.41 39.21 -13.67
#